data_AF-A0A8T2U9F6-F1
#
_entry.id   AF-A0A8T2U9F6-F1
#
_cell.length_a   1.000
_cell.length_b   1.000
_cell.length_c   1.000
_cell.angle_alpha   90.00
_cell.angle_beta   90.00
_cell.angle_gamma   90.00
#
_symmetry.space_group_name_H-M   'P 1'
#
loop_
_entity.id
_entity.type
_entity.pdbx_description
1 polymer ?
#
loop_
_entity_poly.entity_id
_entity_poly.type
_entity_poly.pdbx_seq_one_letter_code
_entity_poly.pdbx_strand_id
1 'polypeptide(L)'
;MAEPPREAGQEDASAIISYGSKPGSSQLPVKRKFEEDSERRIVWPPVVVMENTLTHYQEDASAIISYGSTPGNSQLPVKRKFEEDSERRIVWPPVVVIENTLTHYDTEQKRWKGLENDEVRTFLKNFKDINFTKVSAVYGKFERNMGKSLVTFPPTPWGYMDAQKLSEMLENDHRGRRHWLRVCRVENPFGPGKATPDGKKILYGYLASQRDMEENDRTRKIVKRWSMESYVEKVLQPLDQCGRGAEEARRKREELLEQARQKQLSIEQNRVEVDKAAAKYREISEESESQRKHEEELESMHRKTFEERKRVYELQKLEKLENYKQCEMRMREKLKEHNLTMQQAVTKLEQLSQRLRHGIDSEKKKLELQNAEERMSDLMKLDSTLQLELEKRLAALKEKFMTRQLELQQKHNQQIMKSKERLSAEKEKFLQDKLEELNKIQKESKEAKTLTQKEIERECIICFCDMVEEKRERALFMSCKHANMCSKCAEAGWKVALKKKERYKCPTCNAEQTKKFSLLPASIYK
;
A
#
# COMPACT_ATOMS: atom_id res chain seq x y z
N MET A 1 -73.99 -16.72 -10.95
CA MET A 1 -73.14 -17.90 -11.15
C MET A 1 -71.79 -17.62 -10.48
N ALA A 2 -71.40 -18.51 -9.55
CA ALA A 2 -70.13 -18.60 -8.79
C ALA A 2 -69.78 -17.40 -7.90
N GLU A 3 -70.23 -17.31 -6.64
CA GLU A 3 -69.77 -17.98 -5.39
C GLU A 3 -68.37 -17.54 -4.86
N PRO A 4 -68.26 -17.09 -3.59
CA PRO A 4 -67.02 -16.68 -2.92
C PRO A 4 -66.45 -17.78 -2.00
N PRO A 5 -65.18 -17.70 -1.55
CA PRO A 5 -64.64 -18.67 -0.60
C PRO A 5 -64.95 -18.30 0.86
N ARG A 6 -65.26 -19.36 1.60
CA ARG A 6 -65.70 -19.42 3.00
C ARG A 6 -64.58 -19.29 4.03
N GLU A 7 -65.01 -18.86 5.21
CA GLU A 7 -64.36 -18.94 6.52
C GLU A 7 -64.15 -20.38 7.01
N ALA A 8 -63.13 -20.54 7.85
CA ALA A 8 -63.05 -21.41 9.03
C ALA A 8 -61.79 -20.97 9.80
N GLY A 9 -61.74 -20.73 11.11
CA GLY A 9 -62.68 -20.84 12.22
C GLY A 9 -61.84 -20.75 13.50
N GLN A 10 -62.36 -20.02 14.52
CA GLN A 10 -62.39 -20.38 15.95
C GLN A 10 -61.06 -20.75 16.67
N GLU A 11 -60.73 -20.26 17.86
CA GLU A 11 -61.56 -20.08 19.06
C GLU A 11 -60.81 -19.23 20.13
N ASP A 12 -61.59 -18.37 20.79
CA ASP A 12 -61.63 -18.05 22.23
C ASP A 12 -60.36 -18.05 23.11
N ALA A 13 -60.13 -16.93 23.79
CA ALA A 13 -60.51 -16.79 25.21
C ALA A 13 -59.89 -15.54 25.85
N SER A 14 -60.78 -14.60 26.17
CA SER A 14 -60.88 -13.79 27.38
C SER A 14 -59.83 -14.01 28.49
N ALA A 15 -59.21 -12.93 28.98
CA ALA A 15 -59.25 -12.56 30.40
C ALA A 15 -58.55 -11.21 30.67
N ILE A 16 -59.18 -10.46 31.56
CA ILE A 16 -58.88 -9.11 32.04
C ILE A 16 -58.16 -9.27 33.42
N ILE A 17 -57.42 -8.24 33.86
CA ILE A 17 -57.31 -7.70 35.25
C ILE A 17 -55.92 -7.73 35.96
N SER A 18 -55.47 -6.49 36.25
CA SER A 18 -54.81 -5.88 37.44
C SER A 18 -53.39 -6.20 37.97
N TYR A 19 -52.67 -5.08 38.17
CA TYR A 19 -51.94 -4.58 39.36
C TYR A 19 -51.74 -5.47 40.60
N GLY A 20 -50.53 -5.39 41.20
CA GLY A 20 -50.34 -5.67 42.64
C GLY A 20 -48.90 -5.92 43.13
N SER A 21 -48.28 -4.87 43.68
CA SER A 21 -47.25 -4.76 44.73
C SER A 21 -46.66 -6.00 45.48
N LYS A 22 -45.30 -6.02 45.58
CA LYS A 22 -44.37 -6.15 46.77
C LYS A 22 -44.66 -7.19 47.90
N PRO A 23 -43.78 -7.39 48.92
CA PRO A 23 -42.31 -7.56 49.03
C PRO A 23 -41.91 -8.72 50.01
N GLY A 24 -40.61 -8.84 50.37
CA GLY A 24 -40.13 -9.54 51.59
C GLY A 24 -38.99 -10.52 51.29
N SER A 25 -37.71 -10.20 51.51
CA SER A 25 -36.95 -10.13 52.78
C SER A 25 -37.03 -11.38 53.64
N SER A 26 -35.95 -12.17 53.73
CA SER A 26 -35.44 -12.69 55.01
C SER A 26 -34.04 -13.31 54.89
N GLN A 27 -33.20 -12.91 55.85
CA GLN A 27 -32.23 -13.71 56.61
C GLN A 27 -30.82 -14.03 56.03
N LEU A 28 -29.89 -13.20 56.51
CA LEU A 28 -28.56 -13.50 57.12
C LEU A 28 -28.44 -14.93 57.74
N PRO A 29 -27.24 -15.52 58.05
CA PRO A 29 -26.07 -14.79 58.60
C PRO A 29 -24.62 -15.38 58.45
N VAL A 30 -23.64 -14.51 58.76
CA VAL A 30 -22.44 -14.76 59.62
C VAL A 30 -21.13 -15.40 59.08
N LYS A 31 -20.12 -14.50 59.00
CA LYS A 31 -18.73 -14.50 59.55
C LYS A 31 -17.60 -15.38 58.98
N ARG A 32 -16.54 -14.61 58.62
CA ARG A 32 -15.09 -14.75 58.89
C ARG A 32 -14.31 -15.86 58.16
N LYS A 33 -13.30 -15.45 57.38
CA LYS A 33 -11.89 -15.44 57.84
C LYS A 33 -10.98 -14.69 56.86
N PHE A 34 -9.96 -14.11 57.47
CA PHE A 34 -8.74 -13.54 56.90
C PHE A 34 -7.93 -14.64 56.21
N GLU A 35 -7.41 -14.39 55.02
CA GLU A 35 -6.09 -14.89 54.58
C GLU A 35 -5.61 -14.06 53.38
N GLU A 36 -4.47 -13.39 53.59
CA GLU A 36 -3.61 -12.82 52.57
C GLU A 36 -3.08 -13.96 51.69
N ASP A 37 -3.24 -13.85 50.37
CA ASP A 37 -2.30 -14.48 49.46
C ASP A 37 -2.13 -13.68 48.16
N SER A 38 -0.97 -13.02 48.11
CA SER A 38 -0.01 -12.96 47.01
C SER A 38 -0.52 -12.92 45.54
N GLU A 39 -0.28 -11.76 44.94
CA GLU A 39 0.38 -11.59 43.63
C GLU A 39 0.03 -12.54 42.47
N ARG A 40 -0.93 -12.14 41.63
CA ARG A 40 -0.83 -12.28 40.17
C ARG A 40 -1.34 -11.04 39.45
N ARG A 41 -0.47 -10.02 39.33
CA ARG A 41 -0.64 -8.96 38.31
C ARG A 41 -0.42 -9.58 36.94
N ILE A 42 -1.48 -9.61 36.14
CA ILE A 42 -1.35 -9.71 34.69
C ILE A 42 -0.82 -8.35 34.21
N VAL A 43 0.49 -8.29 33.95
CA VAL A 43 1.13 -7.14 33.32
C VAL A 43 0.84 -7.20 31.82
N TRP A 44 -0.07 -6.36 31.35
CA TRP A 44 -0.13 -5.98 29.94
C TRP A 44 1.03 -5.00 29.67
N PRO A 45 1.80 -5.15 28.58
CA PRO A 45 2.91 -4.25 28.30
C PRO A 45 2.41 -2.83 27.99
N PRO A 46 3.11 -1.78 28.45
CA PRO A 46 2.72 -0.40 28.20
C PRO A 46 2.84 -0.06 26.72
N VAL A 47 1.77 0.49 26.18
CA VAL A 47 1.72 1.16 24.87
C VAL A 47 2.53 2.45 24.98
N VAL A 48 3.69 2.48 24.34
CA VAL A 48 4.48 3.71 24.16
C VAL A 48 3.86 4.50 23.02
N VAL A 49 3.22 5.62 23.37
CA VAL A 49 2.85 6.69 22.45
C VAL A 49 4.14 7.42 22.06
N MET A 50 4.59 7.26 20.81
CA MET A 50 5.67 8.09 20.28
C MET A 50 5.08 9.36 19.68
N GLU A 51 5.33 10.48 20.34
CA GLU A 51 5.18 11.83 19.79
C GLU A 51 6.16 12.02 18.63
N ASN A 52 5.64 12.59 17.54
CA ASN A 52 6.38 12.90 16.32
C ASN A 52 7.27 14.13 16.57
N THR A 53 8.55 13.92 16.88
CA THR A 53 9.58 14.96 16.86
C THR A 53 10.28 14.96 15.49
N LEU A 54 9.80 15.86 14.64
CA LEU A 54 10.33 16.13 13.31
C LEU A 54 11.43 17.19 13.45
N THR A 55 12.65 16.78 13.80
CA THR A 55 13.84 17.66 13.78
C THR A 55 15.11 16.88 13.44
N HIS A 56 15.86 17.40 12.46
CA HIS A 56 17.25 17.09 12.12
C HIS A 56 17.60 15.66 11.70
N TYR A 57 17.38 15.35 10.41
CA TYR A 57 18.23 14.41 9.67
C TYR A 57 19.25 15.21 8.86
N GLN A 58 20.35 15.57 9.52
CA GLN A 58 21.61 15.89 8.87
C GLN A 58 22.34 14.57 8.58
N GLU A 59 22.71 14.41 7.32
CA GLU A 59 23.93 13.73 6.83
C GLU A 59 24.56 12.66 7.74
N ASP A 60 24.14 11.40 7.59
CA ASP A 60 24.96 10.24 7.94
C ASP A 60 24.61 9.04 7.05
N ALA A 61 24.99 9.14 5.79
CA ALA A 61 25.00 8.02 4.84
C ALA A 61 26.36 7.97 4.12
N SER A 62 27.44 7.90 4.91
CA SER A 62 28.81 7.81 4.43
C SER A 62 29.63 6.83 5.28
N ALA A 63 29.25 5.55 5.29
CA ALA A 63 30.08 4.52 5.92
C ALA A 63 29.88 3.13 5.28
N ILE A 64 30.08 3.01 3.95
CA ILE A 64 30.38 1.72 3.31
C ILE A 64 31.47 1.92 2.25
N ILE A 65 32.70 1.57 2.65
CA ILE A 65 33.88 1.21 1.84
C ILE A 65 34.22 2.19 0.70
N SER A 66 34.83 3.31 1.06
CA SER A 66 35.63 4.12 0.15
C SER A 66 36.94 3.39 -0.21
N TYR A 67 37.09 2.96 -1.46
CA TYR A 67 38.42 2.97 -2.07
C TYR A 67 38.74 4.43 -2.37
N GLY A 68 39.85 4.90 -1.80
CA GLY A 68 40.17 6.32 -1.67
C GLY A 68 40.11 7.12 -2.98
N SER A 69 39.49 8.28 -2.88
CA SER A 69 39.62 9.38 -3.83
C SER A 69 41.10 9.79 -3.94
N THR A 70 41.61 9.87 -5.15
CA THR A 70 42.84 10.59 -5.49
C THR A 70 42.57 12.10 -5.51
N PRO A 71 43.45 12.93 -4.94
CA PRO A 71 43.46 14.36 -5.23
C PRO A 71 44.35 14.62 -6.44
N GLY A 72 43.96 15.58 -7.28
CA GLY A 72 44.88 16.20 -8.22
C GLY A 72 44.59 15.91 -9.68
N ASN A 73 43.87 16.86 -10.27
CA ASN A 73 43.88 17.23 -11.68
C ASN A 73 45.24 16.96 -12.34
N SER A 74 45.37 15.82 -13.02
CA SER A 74 46.46 15.55 -13.95
C SER A 74 45.84 14.96 -15.20
N GLN A 75 45.63 15.83 -16.19
CA GLN A 75 45.35 15.40 -17.56
C GLN A 75 46.45 14.42 -17.96
N LEU A 76 46.11 13.14 -18.05
CA LEU A 76 46.99 12.15 -18.66
C LEU A 76 47.20 12.56 -20.13
N PRO A 77 48.44 12.65 -20.63
CA PRO A 77 48.71 12.89 -22.04
C PRO A 77 48.51 11.56 -22.79
N VAL A 78 47.25 11.18 -23.05
CA VAL A 78 46.86 9.82 -23.49
C VAL A 78 47.16 9.52 -24.97
N LYS A 79 47.48 10.51 -25.81
CA LYS A 79 47.53 10.27 -27.27
C LYS A 79 48.85 9.71 -27.85
N ARG A 80 49.97 9.66 -27.12
CA ARG A 80 51.26 9.22 -27.71
C ARG A 80 51.76 7.81 -27.33
N LYS A 81 51.15 7.12 -26.35
CA LYS A 81 51.59 5.76 -25.93
C LYS A 81 50.79 4.59 -26.54
N PHE A 82 49.66 4.88 -27.19
CA PHE A 82 48.71 3.83 -27.59
C PHE A 82 49.19 2.95 -28.75
N GLU A 83 50.07 3.45 -29.62
CA GLU A 83 50.58 2.69 -30.78
C GLU A 83 51.66 1.66 -30.41
N GLU A 84 52.37 1.82 -29.28
CA GLU A 84 53.43 0.90 -28.85
C GLU A 84 52.88 -0.27 -28.00
N ASP A 85 51.70 -0.10 -27.40
CA ASP A 85 51.07 -1.11 -26.53
C ASP A 85 50.13 -2.08 -27.28
N SER A 86 49.79 -1.84 -28.55
CA SER A 86 48.84 -2.68 -29.32
C SER A 86 49.34 -4.10 -29.60
N GLU A 87 50.65 -4.32 -29.59
CA GLU A 87 51.28 -5.63 -29.79
C GLU A 87 51.95 -6.17 -28.52
N ARG A 88 51.86 -5.44 -27.40
CA ARG A 88 52.56 -5.80 -26.17
C ARG A 88 51.97 -7.08 -25.57
N ARG A 89 52.76 -8.16 -25.62
CA ARG A 89 52.43 -9.42 -24.97
C ARG A 89 52.94 -9.43 -23.53
N ILE A 90 52.06 -9.83 -22.61
CA ILE A 90 52.34 -9.91 -21.17
C ILE A 90 52.21 -11.35 -20.68
N VAL A 91 52.90 -11.67 -19.59
CA VAL A 91 52.72 -12.95 -18.89
C VAL A 91 51.37 -12.93 -18.16
N TRP A 92 50.56 -13.96 -18.35
CA TRP A 92 49.28 -14.13 -17.68
C TRP A 92 49.18 -15.51 -17.02
N PRO A 93 48.74 -15.64 -15.75
CA PRO A 93 48.46 -14.56 -14.79
C PRO A 93 49.69 -13.66 -14.56
N PRO A 94 49.52 -12.42 -14.09
CA PRO A 94 50.65 -11.52 -13.87
C PRO A 94 51.60 -12.08 -12.80
N VAL A 95 52.90 -12.04 -13.06
CA VAL A 95 53.94 -12.57 -12.17
C VAL A 95 55.04 -11.55 -11.97
N VAL A 96 55.46 -11.35 -10.72
CA VAL A 96 56.68 -10.62 -10.36
C VAL A 96 57.71 -11.62 -9.90
N VAL A 97 58.92 -11.53 -10.46
CA VAL A 97 60.08 -12.32 -10.01
C VAL A 97 60.77 -11.56 -8.90
N ILE A 98 61.00 -12.22 -7.76
CA ILE A 98 61.81 -11.73 -6.65
C ILE A 98 63.13 -12.48 -6.67
N GLU A 99 64.23 -11.74 -6.66
CA GLU A 99 65.61 -12.24 -6.72
C GLU A 99 66.33 -12.05 -5.37
N ASN A 100 67.53 -12.64 -5.29
CA ASN A 100 68.39 -12.64 -4.09
C ASN A 100 67.79 -13.41 -2.89
N THR A 101 66.98 -14.44 -3.12
CA THR A 101 66.33 -15.17 -2.03
C THR A 101 67.18 -16.27 -1.38
N LEU A 102 68.42 -16.54 -1.84
CA LEU A 102 69.30 -17.54 -1.18
C LEU A 102 69.73 -17.09 0.21
N THR A 103 69.64 -17.95 1.22
CA THR A 103 70.00 -17.62 2.60
C THR A 103 71.35 -18.22 2.99
N HIS A 104 71.42 -19.53 3.17
CA HIS A 104 72.63 -20.24 3.57
C HIS A 104 72.73 -21.60 2.87
N TYR A 105 73.92 -22.18 2.89
CA TYR A 105 74.14 -23.54 2.43
C TYR A 105 73.89 -24.51 3.59
N ASP A 106 72.96 -25.43 3.38
CA ASP A 106 72.68 -26.52 4.32
C ASP A 106 73.76 -27.60 4.15
N THR A 107 74.64 -27.73 5.16
CA THR A 107 75.75 -28.68 5.16
C THR A 107 75.29 -30.13 5.30
N GLU A 108 74.16 -30.37 5.96
CA GLU A 108 73.60 -31.71 6.18
C GLU A 108 72.93 -32.23 4.90
N GLN A 109 72.11 -31.38 4.28
CA GLN A 109 71.39 -31.71 3.05
C GLN A 109 72.18 -31.41 1.78
N LYS A 110 73.41 -30.90 1.92
CA LYS A 110 74.33 -30.49 0.84
C LYS A 110 73.63 -29.66 -0.24
N ARG A 111 72.76 -28.73 0.16
CA ARG A 111 71.96 -27.91 -0.76
C ARG A 111 71.81 -26.48 -0.28
N TRP A 112 71.68 -25.55 -1.22
CA TRP A 112 71.38 -24.15 -0.91
C TRP A 112 69.93 -24.02 -0.45
N LYS A 113 69.72 -23.46 0.75
CA LYS A 113 68.43 -23.01 1.24
C LYS A 113 68.19 -21.55 0.82
N GLY A 114 66.92 -21.21 0.64
CA GLY A 114 66.48 -19.85 0.33
C GLY A 114 65.37 -19.43 1.28
N LEU A 115 64.94 -18.18 1.14
CA LEU A 115 63.83 -17.62 1.90
C LEU A 115 62.58 -18.45 1.68
N GLU A 116 61.85 -18.68 2.76
CA GLU A 116 60.59 -19.38 2.72
C GLU A 116 59.52 -18.50 2.07
N ASN A 117 58.46 -19.12 1.56
CA ASN A 117 57.37 -18.39 0.92
C ASN A 117 56.75 -17.35 1.86
N ASP A 118 56.66 -17.66 3.16
CA ASP A 118 56.05 -16.78 4.16
C ASP A 118 56.95 -15.60 4.55
N GLU A 119 58.27 -15.77 4.50
CA GLU A 119 59.22 -14.65 4.68
C GLU A 119 59.10 -13.66 3.52
N VAL A 120 59.00 -14.16 2.29
CA VAL A 120 58.78 -13.32 1.11
C VAL A 120 57.40 -12.66 1.15
N ARG A 121 56.34 -13.35 1.63
CA ARG A 121 55.03 -12.68 1.88
C ARG A 121 55.16 -11.55 2.89
N THR A 122 55.91 -11.77 3.96
CA THR A 122 56.09 -10.76 5.02
C THR A 122 56.82 -9.54 4.49
N PHE A 123 57.83 -9.73 3.63
CA PHE A 123 58.45 -8.64 2.90
C PHE A 123 57.45 -7.87 2.02
N LEU A 124 56.60 -8.59 1.26
CA LEU A 124 55.62 -7.98 0.36
C LEU A 124 54.52 -7.21 1.10
N LYS A 125 54.18 -7.61 2.34
CA LYS A 125 53.22 -6.87 3.19
C LYS A 125 53.67 -5.45 3.53
N ASN A 126 54.96 -5.13 3.41
CA ASN A 126 55.44 -3.77 3.63
C ASN A 126 54.98 -2.80 2.53
N PHE A 127 54.57 -3.31 1.37
CA PHE A 127 54.03 -2.52 0.28
C PHE A 127 52.50 -2.44 0.43
N LYS A 128 51.99 -1.24 0.77
CA LYS A 128 50.55 -1.00 0.93
C LYS A 128 49.83 -1.10 -0.42
N ASP A 129 48.59 -1.60 -0.37
CA ASP A 129 47.68 -1.68 -1.52
C ASP A 129 48.23 -2.52 -2.69
N ILE A 130 48.76 -3.71 -2.38
CA ILE A 130 49.20 -4.69 -3.37
C ILE A 130 48.57 -6.05 -3.03
N ASN A 131 47.73 -6.58 -3.92
CA ASN A 131 47.06 -7.84 -3.72
C ASN A 131 47.66 -8.96 -4.58
N PHE A 132 48.37 -9.90 -3.95
CA PHE A 132 48.95 -11.07 -4.62
C PHE A 132 48.33 -12.37 -4.14
N THR A 133 48.24 -13.38 -5.02
CA THR A 133 47.59 -14.66 -4.73
C THR A 133 48.55 -15.66 -4.10
N LYS A 134 49.74 -15.82 -4.68
CA LYS A 134 50.65 -16.90 -4.31
C LYS A 134 52.11 -16.46 -4.42
N VAL A 135 52.92 -16.89 -3.46
CA VAL A 135 54.38 -16.82 -3.54
C VAL A 135 54.91 -18.24 -3.68
N SER A 136 55.88 -18.46 -4.57
CA SER A 136 56.48 -19.78 -4.77
C SER A 136 57.96 -19.66 -5.09
N ALA A 137 58.81 -20.21 -4.21
CA ALA A 137 60.23 -20.36 -4.46
C ALA A 137 60.51 -21.21 -5.71
N VAL A 138 61.52 -20.83 -6.47
CA VAL A 138 61.96 -21.51 -7.69
C VAL A 138 63.02 -22.54 -7.35
N TYR A 139 62.77 -23.79 -7.75
CA TYR A 139 63.70 -24.90 -7.59
C TYR A 139 64.21 -25.38 -8.95
N GLY A 140 65.51 -25.55 -9.05
CA GLY A 140 66.19 -26.06 -10.23
C GLY A 140 66.19 -27.60 -10.29
N LYS A 141 66.96 -28.15 -11.23
CA LYS A 141 67.24 -29.59 -11.27
C LYS A 141 67.84 -30.02 -9.91
N PHE A 142 67.45 -31.20 -9.41
CA PHE A 142 67.85 -31.74 -8.10
C PHE A 142 67.34 -30.94 -6.87
N GLU A 143 66.19 -30.28 -6.98
CA GLU A 143 65.54 -29.56 -5.87
C GLU A 143 66.38 -28.47 -5.21
N ARG A 144 67.37 -27.93 -5.94
CA ARG A 144 68.19 -26.82 -5.46
C ARG A 144 67.41 -25.52 -5.57
N ASN A 145 67.33 -24.74 -4.48
CA ASN A 145 66.75 -23.40 -4.53
C ASN A 145 67.58 -22.51 -5.47
N MET A 146 66.92 -21.83 -6.41
CA MET A 146 67.57 -21.00 -7.44
C MET A 146 67.83 -19.56 -7.00
N GLY A 147 67.47 -19.20 -5.76
CA GLY A 147 67.60 -17.82 -5.27
C GLY A 147 66.53 -16.88 -5.80
N LYS A 148 65.42 -17.44 -6.27
CA LYS A 148 64.31 -16.70 -6.87
C LYS A 148 62.99 -17.17 -6.28
N SER A 149 62.03 -16.25 -6.18
CA SER A 149 60.65 -16.54 -5.82
C SER A 149 59.71 -15.86 -6.81
N LEU A 150 58.70 -16.59 -7.29
CA LEU A 150 57.66 -16.06 -8.17
C LEU A 150 56.46 -15.63 -7.33
N VAL A 151 56.03 -14.39 -7.53
CA VAL A 151 54.83 -13.80 -6.90
C VAL A 151 53.75 -13.73 -7.97
N THR A 152 52.73 -14.58 -7.85
CA THR A 152 51.60 -14.65 -8.76
C THR A 152 50.46 -13.77 -8.26
N PHE A 153 49.94 -12.92 -9.14
CA PHE A 153 48.82 -12.03 -8.88
C PHE A 153 47.51 -12.62 -9.39
N PRO A 154 46.36 -12.12 -8.91
CA PRO A 154 45.07 -12.50 -9.45
C PRO A 154 45.05 -12.33 -10.98
N PRO A 155 44.45 -13.27 -11.74
CA PRO A 155 44.29 -13.16 -13.19
C PRO A 155 43.18 -12.14 -13.53
N THR A 156 43.35 -10.89 -13.09
CA THR A 156 42.43 -9.78 -13.31
C THR A 156 43.21 -8.54 -13.76
N PRO A 157 42.58 -7.58 -14.44
CA PRO A 157 43.24 -6.33 -14.83
C PRO A 157 43.87 -5.61 -13.64
N TRP A 158 43.16 -5.59 -12.50
CA TRP A 158 43.65 -5.02 -11.25
C TRP A 158 44.84 -5.79 -10.68
N GLY A 159 44.85 -7.13 -10.78
CA GLY A 159 46.01 -7.94 -10.40
C GLY A 159 47.24 -7.63 -11.25
N TYR A 160 47.07 -7.28 -12.53
CA TYR A 160 48.16 -6.80 -13.37
C TYR A 160 48.65 -5.41 -12.94
N MET A 161 47.74 -4.48 -12.62
CA MET A 161 48.09 -3.16 -12.10
C MET A 161 48.87 -3.25 -10.79
N ASP A 162 48.47 -4.14 -9.88
CA ASP A 162 49.19 -4.41 -8.63
C ASP A 162 50.58 -4.99 -8.88
N ALA A 163 50.72 -5.91 -9.83
CA ALA A 163 52.00 -6.49 -10.23
C ALA A 163 52.95 -5.44 -10.82
N GLN A 164 52.42 -4.58 -11.70
CA GLN A 164 53.17 -3.49 -12.30
C GLN A 164 53.60 -2.48 -11.24
N LYS A 165 52.67 -2.05 -10.36
CA LYS A 165 52.94 -1.15 -9.24
C LYS A 165 54.03 -1.69 -8.32
N LEU A 166 53.99 -2.97 -7.94
CA LEU A 166 55.07 -3.59 -7.15
C LEU A 166 56.43 -3.47 -7.87
N SER A 167 56.47 -3.77 -9.16
CA SER A 167 57.71 -3.70 -9.94
C SER A 167 58.25 -2.29 -10.07
N GLU A 168 57.37 -1.29 -10.22
CA GLU A 168 57.74 0.13 -10.29
C GLU A 168 58.24 0.64 -8.94
N MET A 169 57.57 0.28 -7.83
CA MET A 169 58.05 0.62 -6.49
C MET A 169 59.45 0.07 -6.23
N LEU A 170 59.69 -1.19 -6.61
CA LEU A 170 61.02 -1.80 -6.47
C LEU A 170 62.05 -1.15 -7.41
N GLU A 171 61.70 -0.81 -8.65
CA GLU A 171 62.61 -0.11 -9.56
C GLU A 171 62.95 1.30 -9.06
N ASN A 172 61.97 2.04 -8.53
CA ASN A 172 62.14 3.36 -7.93
C ASN A 172 63.05 3.31 -6.69
N ASP A 173 62.98 2.24 -5.92
CA ASP A 173 63.88 2.00 -4.78
C ASP A 173 65.26 1.46 -5.19
N HIS A 174 65.61 1.50 -6.47
CA HIS A 174 66.84 0.92 -7.00
C HIS A 174 67.00 -0.59 -6.76
N ARG A 175 65.87 -1.29 -6.66
CA ARG A 175 65.75 -2.75 -6.41
C ARG A 175 65.08 -3.47 -7.59
N GLY A 176 65.13 -2.89 -8.78
CA GLY A 176 64.56 -3.47 -9.99
C GLY A 176 65.51 -4.38 -10.79
N ARG A 177 65.07 -4.82 -11.98
CA ARG A 177 65.84 -5.77 -12.82
C ARG A 177 67.23 -5.26 -13.16
N ARG A 178 67.32 -3.99 -13.57
CA ARG A 178 68.59 -3.37 -13.99
C ARG A 178 69.61 -3.34 -12.86
N HIS A 179 69.13 -3.14 -11.64
CA HIS A 179 69.94 -3.07 -10.43
C HIS A 179 70.44 -4.47 -10.04
N TRP A 180 69.55 -5.48 -10.10
CA TRP A 180 69.95 -6.87 -9.86
C TRP A 180 71.04 -7.35 -10.81
N LEU A 181 70.93 -7.06 -12.11
CA LEU A 181 71.92 -7.49 -13.11
C LEU A 181 73.33 -6.92 -12.87
N ARG A 182 73.45 -5.77 -12.18
CA ARG A 182 74.75 -5.20 -11.80
C ARG A 182 75.36 -5.91 -10.59
N VAL A 183 74.53 -6.30 -9.63
CA VAL A 183 74.96 -6.82 -8.34
C VAL A 183 75.07 -8.34 -8.33
N CYS A 184 74.31 -9.05 -9.16
CA CYS A 184 74.22 -10.52 -9.13
C CYS A 184 75.56 -11.21 -9.40
N ARG A 185 76.49 -10.56 -10.12
CA ARG A 185 77.82 -11.06 -10.50
C ARG A 185 78.82 -11.14 -9.34
N VAL A 186 78.54 -10.51 -8.19
CA VAL A 186 79.40 -10.59 -7.00
C VAL A 186 79.19 -11.94 -6.31
N GLU A 187 80.22 -12.77 -6.17
CA GLU A 187 80.07 -14.14 -5.62
C GLU A 187 79.59 -14.17 -4.17
N ASN A 188 79.99 -13.19 -3.34
CA ASN A 188 79.58 -13.11 -1.95
C ASN A 188 78.06 -12.81 -1.83
N PRO A 189 77.25 -13.68 -1.20
CA PRO A 189 75.81 -13.45 -0.96
C PRO A 189 75.48 -12.22 -0.11
N PHE A 190 76.46 -11.73 0.67
CA PHE A 190 76.40 -10.52 1.48
C PHE A 190 77.32 -9.41 0.94
N GLY A 191 77.71 -9.52 -0.33
CA GLY A 191 78.53 -8.51 -0.99
C GLY A 191 77.81 -7.17 -1.16
N PRO A 192 78.56 -6.11 -1.54
CA PRO A 192 78.01 -4.77 -1.74
C PRO A 192 76.76 -4.79 -2.64
N GLY A 193 75.65 -4.25 -2.14
CA GLY A 193 74.36 -4.23 -2.84
C GLY A 193 73.48 -5.47 -2.65
N LYS A 194 73.94 -6.57 -2.05
CA LYS A 194 73.08 -7.73 -1.74
C LYS A 194 72.53 -7.72 -0.31
N ALA A 195 73.13 -6.94 0.57
CA ALA A 195 72.68 -6.68 1.92
C ALA A 195 72.83 -5.19 2.28
N THR A 196 72.01 -4.70 3.21
CA THR A 196 72.14 -3.37 3.81
C THR A 196 73.37 -3.32 4.71
N PRO A 197 73.83 -2.13 5.11
CA PRO A 197 74.92 -1.98 6.09
C PRO A 197 74.67 -2.74 7.39
N ASP A 198 73.41 -2.86 7.80
CA ASP A 198 72.97 -3.62 8.99
C ASP A 198 72.96 -5.15 8.76
N GLY A 199 73.48 -5.63 7.62
CA GLY A 199 73.51 -7.05 7.27
C GLY A 199 72.17 -7.63 6.80
N LYS A 200 71.11 -6.83 6.63
CA LYS A 200 69.80 -7.31 6.16
C LYS A 200 69.81 -7.50 4.65
N LYS A 201 69.33 -8.64 4.18
CA LYS A 201 69.26 -8.96 2.74
C LYS A 201 68.37 -7.98 1.97
N ILE A 202 68.85 -7.54 0.80
CA ILE A 202 68.10 -6.68 -0.10
C ILE A 202 67.45 -7.55 -1.18
N LEU A 203 66.12 -7.57 -1.21
CA LEU A 203 65.37 -8.27 -2.26
C LEU A 203 65.17 -7.35 -3.46
N TYR A 204 65.33 -7.94 -4.64
CA TYR A 204 65.13 -7.28 -5.92
C TYR A 204 63.89 -7.86 -6.58
N GLY A 205 63.16 -7.07 -7.37
CA GLY A 205 62.03 -7.62 -8.09
C GLY A 205 61.64 -6.86 -9.34
N TYR A 206 61.02 -7.59 -10.26
CA TYR A 206 60.61 -7.06 -11.55
C TYR A 206 59.47 -7.88 -12.16
N LEU A 207 58.69 -7.24 -13.02
CA LEU A 207 57.62 -7.92 -13.75
C LEU A 207 58.21 -8.97 -14.70
N ALA A 208 57.65 -10.19 -14.67
CA ALA A 208 58.13 -11.30 -15.46
C ALA A 208 57.87 -11.08 -16.95
N SER A 209 58.91 -11.31 -17.75
CA SER A 209 58.83 -11.43 -19.20
C SER A 209 58.70 -12.89 -19.61
N GLN A 210 58.39 -13.13 -20.88
CA GLN A 210 58.35 -14.48 -21.45
C GLN A 210 59.62 -15.28 -21.12
N ARG A 211 60.79 -14.65 -21.32
CA ARG A 211 62.09 -15.28 -21.06
C ARG A 211 62.25 -15.71 -19.61
N ASP A 212 61.83 -14.88 -18.65
CA ASP A 212 61.95 -15.23 -17.23
C ASP A 212 61.07 -16.42 -16.87
N MET A 213 59.88 -16.52 -17.46
CA MET A 213 58.98 -17.64 -17.20
C MET A 213 59.49 -18.93 -17.84
N GLU A 214 60.12 -18.85 -19.01
CA GLU A 214 60.78 -19.99 -19.66
C GLU A 214 62.01 -20.47 -18.87
N GLU A 215 62.76 -19.55 -18.25
CA GLU A 215 63.92 -19.86 -17.41
C GLU A 215 63.51 -20.42 -16.03
N ASN A 216 62.52 -19.81 -15.38
CA ASN A 216 62.19 -20.08 -13.97
C ASN A 216 61.04 -21.11 -13.79
N ASP A 217 60.15 -21.27 -14.77
CA ASP A 217 59.05 -22.25 -14.72
C ASP A 217 58.86 -22.96 -16.07
N ARG A 218 59.96 -23.50 -16.61
CA ARG A 218 59.97 -24.27 -17.87
C ARG A 218 58.96 -25.43 -17.88
N THR A 219 58.76 -26.06 -16.71
CA THR A 219 57.85 -27.19 -16.56
C THR A 219 56.38 -26.78 -16.34
N ARG A 220 56.09 -25.48 -16.22
CA ARG A 220 54.76 -24.90 -15.96
C ARG A 220 54.08 -25.48 -14.72
N LYS A 221 54.89 -25.90 -13.74
CA LYS A 221 54.44 -26.54 -12.50
C LYS A 221 54.26 -25.51 -11.38
N ILE A 222 55.05 -24.43 -11.39
CA ILE A 222 55.05 -23.42 -10.32
C ILE A 222 53.85 -22.47 -10.51
N VAL A 223 53.73 -21.88 -11.69
CA VAL A 223 52.60 -21.06 -12.12
C VAL A 223 51.78 -21.87 -13.11
N LYS A 224 50.72 -22.50 -12.61
CA LYS A 224 49.86 -23.39 -13.41
C LYS A 224 49.25 -22.60 -14.58
N ARG A 225 49.47 -23.09 -15.81
CA ARG A 225 48.85 -22.59 -17.05
C ARG A 225 49.17 -21.12 -17.35
N TRP A 226 50.41 -20.67 -17.12
CA TRP A 226 50.80 -19.34 -17.60
C TRP A 226 50.87 -19.28 -19.13
N SER A 227 50.51 -18.15 -19.75
CA SER A 227 50.54 -17.91 -21.20
C SER A 227 50.97 -16.48 -21.51
N MET A 228 51.34 -16.23 -22.76
CA MET A 228 51.57 -14.87 -23.26
C MET A 228 50.26 -14.34 -23.83
N GLU A 229 49.71 -13.29 -23.23
CA GLU A 229 48.42 -12.71 -23.58
C GLU A 229 48.58 -11.26 -24.05
N SER A 230 47.60 -10.73 -24.79
CA SER A 230 47.57 -9.33 -25.20
C SER A 230 47.29 -8.42 -24.00
N TYR A 231 48.15 -7.42 -23.78
CA TYR A 231 47.94 -6.39 -22.76
C TYR A 231 46.62 -5.64 -22.99
N VAL A 232 46.32 -5.30 -24.25
CA VAL A 232 45.10 -4.57 -24.61
C VAL A 232 43.85 -5.37 -24.25
N GLU A 233 43.80 -6.65 -24.61
CA GLU A 233 42.62 -7.50 -24.37
C GLU A 233 42.44 -7.82 -22.88
N LYS A 234 43.53 -8.17 -22.17
CA LYS A 234 43.42 -8.63 -20.77
C LYS A 234 43.37 -7.51 -19.75
N VAL A 235 43.90 -6.33 -20.07
CA VAL A 235 44.06 -5.24 -19.09
C VAL A 235 43.30 -3.99 -19.52
N LEU A 236 43.56 -3.46 -20.71
CA LEU A 236 42.97 -2.18 -21.11
C LEU A 236 41.46 -2.27 -21.38
N GLN A 237 41.01 -3.25 -22.17
CA GLN A 237 39.59 -3.39 -22.51
C GLN A 237 38.69 -3.58 -21.29
N PRO A 238 39.02 -4.46 -20.32
CA PRO A 238 38.15 -4.63 -19.16
C PRO A 238 38.14 -3.41 -18.22
N LEU A 239 39.26 -2.68 -18.08
CA LEU A 239 39.30 -1.44 -17.29
C LEU A 239 38.44 -0.35 -17.91
N ASP A 240 38.49 -0.22 -19.23
CA ASP A 240 37.69 0.72 -20.01
C ASP A 240 36.19 0.40 -19.97
N GLN A 241 35.82 -0.89 -20.08
CA GLN A 241 34.43 -1.35 -19.88
C GLN A 241 33.92 -1.09 -18.47
N CYS A 242 34.77 -1.30 -17.45
CA CYS A 242 34.41 -1.03 -16.05
C CYS A 242 34.19 0.48 -15.82
N GLY A 243 35.01 1.34 -16.43
CA GLY A 243 34.84 2.80 -16.38
C GLY A 243 33.53 3.26 -17.02
N ARG A 244 33.18 2.74 -18.20
CA ARG A 244 31.88 3.04 -18.85
C ARG A 244 30.70 2.57 -18.02
N GLY A 245 30.75 1.35 -17.46
CA GLY A 245 29.68 0.83 -16.61
C GLY A 245 29.47 1.65 -15.33
N ALA A 246 30.55 2.13 -14.71
CA ALA A 246 30.47 3.01 -13.54
C ALA A 246 29.83 4.37 -13.88
N GLU A 247 30.16 4.93 -15.05
CA GLU A 247 29.60 6.19 -15.53
C GLU A 247 28.10 6.06 -15.89
N GLU A 248 27.72 4.98 -16.56
CA GLU A 248 26.31 4.69 -16.84
C GLU A 248 25.50 4.46 -15.57
N ALA A 249 26.06 3.76 -14.58
CA ALA A 249 25.43 3.58 -13.28
C ALA A 249 25.26 4.91 -12.53
N ARG A 250 26.26 5.80 -12.60
CA ARG A 250 26.17 7.15 -12.03
C ARG A 250 25.07 7.97 -12.69
N ARG A 251 25.02 7.98 -14.02
CA ARG A 251 23.98 8.68 -14.79
C ARG A 251 22.58 8.17 -14.42
N LYS A 252 22.40 6.85 -14.35
CA LYS A 252 21.11 6.24 -13.99
C LYS A 252 20.71 6.56 -12.55
N ARG A 253 21.67 6.63 -11.63
CA ARG A 253 21.43 7.06 -10.25
C ARG A 253 20.96 8.52 -10.19
N GLU A 254 21.61 9.41 -10.93
CA GLU A 254 21.22 10.82 -11.00
C GLU A 254 19.81 10.99 -11.60
N GLU A 255 19.48 10.24 -12.65
CA GLU A 255 18.14 10.23 -13.26
C GLU A 255 17.05 9.78 -12.27
N LEU A 256 17.31 8.72 -11.51
CA LEU A 256 16.38 8.24 -10.47
C LEU A 256 16.17 9.26 -9.35
N LEU A 257 17.22 9.98 -8.95
CA LEU A 257 17.12 11.05 -7.95
C LEU A 257 16.28 12.22 -8.46
N GLU A 258 16.41 12.57 -9.73
CA GLU A 258 15.59 13.63 -10.34
C GLU A 258 14.11 13.22 -10.42
N GLN A 259 13.82 11.98 -10.83
CA GLN A 259 12.45 11.45 -10.81
C GLN A 259 11.85 11.43 -9.40
N ALA A 260 12.65 11.10 -8.38
CA ALA A 260 12.20 11.14 -6.98
C ALA A 260 11.86 12.57 -6.54
N ARG A 261 12.70 13.57 -6.90
CA ARG A 261 12.43 14.99 -6.62
C ARG A 261 11.13 15.46 -7.26
N GLN A 262 10.91 15.13 -8.53
CA GLN A 262 9.67 15.51 -9.23
C GLN A 262 8.42 14.89 -8.59
N LYS A 263 8.48 13.62 -8.20
CA LYS A 263 7.38 12.96 -7.47
C LYS A 263 7.11 13.63 -6.12
N GLN A 264 8.16 14.01 -5.40
CA GLN A 264 8.00 14.67 -4.11
C GLN A 264 7.36 16.06 -4.24
N LEU A 265 7.73 16.83 -5.26
CA LEU A 265 7.07 18.10 -5.59
C LEU A 265 5.59 17.91 -5.94
N SER A 266 5.26 16.86 -6.71
CA SER A 266 3.86 16.54 -7.04
C SER A 266 3.05 16.13 -5.79
N ILE A 267 3.64 15.36 -4.88
CA ILE A 267 2.99 15.00 -3.61
C ILE A 267 2.70 16.24 -2.77
N GLU A 268 3.65 17.17 -2.68
CA GLU A 268 3.46 18.41 -1.91
C GLU A 268 2.37 19.30 -2.52
N GLN A 269 2.32 19.40 -3.86
CA GLN A 269 1.22 20.11 -4.55
C GLN A 269 -0.14 19.48 -4.25
N ASN A 270 -0.26 18.16 -4.33
CA ASN A 270 -1.49 17.43 -4.00
C ASN A 270 -1.89 17.65 -2.53
N ARG A 271 -0.94 17.71 -1.61
CA ARG A 271 -1.20 17.97 -0.18
C ARG A 271 -1.84 19.35 0.02
N VAL A 272 -1.33 20.39 -0.63
CA VAL A 272 -1.91 21.74 -0.58
C VAL A 272 -3.35 21.76 -1.10
N GLU A 273 -3.66 20.98 -2.14
CA GLU A 273 -5.03 20.87 -2.64
C GLU A 273 -5.96 20.15 -1.66
N VAL A 274 -5.48 19.07 -1.03
CA VAL A 274 -6.23 18.36 0.02
C VAL A 274 -6.52 19.28 1.22
N ASP A 275 -5.53 20.06 1.65
CA ASP A 275 -5.71 21.01 2.77
C ASP A 275 -6.73 22.11 2.42
N LYS A 276 -6.72 22.62 1.18
CA LYS A 276 -7.73 23.57 0.68
C LYS A 276 -9.13 22.94 0.64
N ALA A 277 -9.25 21.69 0.20
CA ALA A 277 -10.51 20.98 0.20
C ALA A 277 -11.03 20.78 1.62
N ALA A 278 -10.17 20.35 2.55
CA ALA A 278 -10.53 20.17 3.96
C ALA A 278 -10.98 21.48 4.63
N ALA A 279 -10.37 22.62 4.30
CA ALA A 279 -10.82 23.94 4.76
C ALA A 279 -12.24 24.27 4.26
N LYS A 280 -12.53 24.06 2.98
CA LYS A 280 -13.87 24.27 2.41
C LYS A 280 -14.92 23.36 3.04
N TYR A 281 -14.59 22.09 3.30
CA TYR A 281 -15.50 21.18 3.98
C TYR A 281 -15.83 21.62 5.41
N ARG A 282 -14.87 22.18 6.15
CA ARG A 282 -15.12 22.73 7.49
C ARG A 282 -16.07 23.93 7.44
N GLU A 283 -15.84 24.86 6.52
CA GLU A 283 -16.71 26.04 6.34
C GLU A 283 -18.16 25.64 6.02
N ILE A 284 -18.36 24.71 5.09
CA ILE A 284 -19.70 24.18 4.75
C ILE A 284 -20.35 23.47 5.97
N SER A 285 -19.56 22.74 6.76
CA SER A 285 -20.06 22.07 7.96
C SER A 285 -20.53 23.07 9.03
N GLU A 286 -19.74 24.11 9.28
CA GLU A 286 -20.06 25.18 10.23
C GLU A 286 -21.30 25.98 9.78
N GLU A 287 -21.42 26.25 8.49
CA GLU A 287 -22.61 26.89 7.91
C GLU A 287 -23.86 26.01 8.08
N SER A 288 -23.76 24.70 7.78
CA SER A 288 -24.86 23.75 7.97
C SER A 288 -25.29 23.64 9.43
N GLU A 289 -24.35 23.63 10.37
CA GLU A 289 -24.67 23.63 11.82
C GLU A 289 -25.36 24.93 12.25
N SER A 290 -24.91 26.08 11.73
CA SER A 290 -25.53 27.37 12.03
C SER A 290 -26.97 27.45 11.49
N GLN A 291 -27.21 26.91 10.29
CA GLN A 291 -28.55 26.81 9.72
C GLN A 291 -29.47 25.92 10.56
N ARG A 292 -28.99 24.77 11.04
CA ARG A 292 -29.78 23.89 11.93
C ARG A 292 -30.15 24.57 13.24
N LYS A 293 -29.20 25.28 13.87
CA LYS A 293 -29.49 26.04 15.10
C LYS A 293 -30.56 27.11 14.86
N HIS A 294 -30.48 27.83 13.74
CA HIS A 294 -31.48 28.83 13.39
C HIS A 294 -32.87 28.21 13.16
N GLU A 295 -32.94 27.05 12.50
CA GLU A 295 -34.19 26.32 12.29
C GLU A 295 -34.80 25.82 13.62
N GLU A 296 -33.98 25.27 14.52
CA GLU A 296 -34.41 24.85 15.86
C GLU A 296 -34.94 26.02 16.69
N GLU A 297 -34.29 27.19 16.62
CA GLU A 297 -34.75 28.42 17.27
C GLU A 297 -36.11 28.87 16.70
N LEU A 298 -36.25 28.85 15.38
CA LEU A 298 -37.50 29.20 14.69
C LEU A 298 -38.64 28.25 15.08
N GLU A 299 -38.38 26.95 15.13
CA GLU A 299 -39.34 25.96 15.60
C GLU A 299 -39.72 26.17 17.07
N SER A 300 -38.74 26.49 17.92
CA SER A 300 -38.98 26.81 19.34
C SER A 300 -39.89 28.03 19.49
N MET A 301 -39.67 29.06 18.68
CA MET A 301 -40.53 30.24 18.61
C MET A 301 -41.94 29.90 18.11
N HIS A 302 -42.06 29.06 17.08
CA HIS A 302 -43.36 28.58 16.60
C HIS A 302 -44.09 27.73 17.66
N ARG A 303 -43.39 26.87 18.40
CA ARG A 303 -43.96 26.09 19.51
C ARG A 303 -44.52 27.01 20.61
N LYS A 304 -43.73 27.99 21.06
CA LYS A 304 -44.16 28.95 22.10
C LYS A 304 -45.37 29.79 21.66
N THR A 305 -45.35 30.29 20.42
CA THR A 305 -46.48 31.08 19.89
C THR A 305 -47.75 30.24 19.72
N PHE A 306 -47.62 28.97 19.34
CA PHE A 306 -48.74 28.03 19.29
C PHE A 306 -49.32 27.75 20.68
N GLU A 307 -48.47 27.48 21.68
CA GLU A 307 -48.91 27.26 23.07
C GLU A 307 -49.62 28.48 23.65
N GLU A 308 -49.12 29.69 23.40
CA GLU A 308 -49.75 30.91 23.86
C GLU A 308 -51.14 31.10 23.25
N ARG A 309 -51.28 30.88 21.93
CA ARG A 309 -52.59 30.91 21.26
C ARG A 309 -53.55 29.88 21.84
N LYS A 310 -53.05 28.68 22.17
CA LYS A 310 -53.85 27.63 22.80
C LYS A 310 -54.35 28.08 24.19
N ARG A 311 -53.50 28.70 25.01
CA ARG A 311 -53.89 29.24 26.33
C ARG A 311 -54.97 30.31 26.21
N VAL A 312 -54.80 31.25 25.28
CA VAL A 312 -55.81 32.31 25.02
C VAL A 312 -57.16 31.68 24.65
N TYR A 313 -57.15 30.67 23.79
CA TYR A 313 -58.37 29.96 23.40
C TYR A 313 -59.03 29.23 24.57
N GLU A 314 -58.24 28.57 25.45
CA GLU A 314 -58.74 27.92 26.65
C GLU A 314 -59.37 28.92 27.64
N LEU A 315 -58.75 30.08 27.84
CA LEU A 315 -59.30 31.15 28.66
C LEU A 315 -60.63 31.68 28.10
N GLN A 316 -60.71 31.95 26.80
CA GLN A 316 -61.95 32.38 26.15
C GLN A 316 -63.06 31.33 26.27
N LYS A 317 -62.70 30.04 26.22
CA LYS A 317 -63.66 28.95 26.42
C LYS A 317 -64.22 28.95 27.85
N LEU A 318 -63.37 29.15 28.86
CA LEU A 318 -63.79 29.24 30.25
C LEU A 318 -64.68 30.46 30.51
N GLU A 319 -64.31 31.61 29.97
CA GLU A 319 -65.11 32.84 30.05
C GLU A 319 -66.51 32.66 29.46
N LYS A 320 -66.61 32.04 28.27
CA LYS A 320 -67.90 31.71 27.66
C LYS A 320 -68.73 30.77 28.52
N LEU A 321 -68.10 29.77 29.15
CA LEU A 321 -68.78 28.84 30.04
C LEU A 321 -69.31 29.54 31.29
N GLU A 322 -68.54 30.45 31.87
CA GLU A 322 -68.95 31.23 33.03
C GLU A 322 -70.11 32.18 32.69
N ASN A 323 -70.04 32.86 31.55
CA ASN A 323 -71.13 33.69 31.04
C ASN A 323 -72.41 32.88 30.83
N TYR A 324 -72.29 31.65 30.34
CA TYR A 324 -73.44 30.73 30.21
C TYR A 324 -74.04 30.39 31.57
N LYS A 325 -73.22 30.02 32.56
CA LYS A 325 -73.68 29.74 33.94
C LYS A 325 -74.37 30.94 34.57
N GLN A 326 -73.81 32.15 34.40
CA GLN A 326 -74.42 33.38 34.90
C GLN A 326 -75.76 33.69 34.21
N CYS A 327 -75.86 33.44 32.91
CA CYS A 327 -77.13 33.56 32.18
C CYS A 327 -78.16 32.55 32.71
N GLU A 328 -77.76 31.30 32.90
CA GLU A 328 -78.62 30.25 33.46
C GLU A 328 -79.10 30.60 34.88
N MET A 329 -78.20 31.08 35.75
CA MET A 329 -78.54 31.54 37.10
C MET A 329 -79.58 32.67 37.06
N ARG A 330 -79.36 33.70 36.22
CA ARG A 330 -80.34 34.79 36.03
C ARG A 330 -81.69 34.28 35.52
N MET A 331 -81.69 33.32 34.61
CA MET A 331 -82.93 32.70 34.11
C MET A 331 -83.65 31.92 35.22
N ARG A 332 -82.91 31.17 36.06
CA ARG A 332 -83.47 30.46 37.22
C ARG A 332 -84.03 31.42 38.27
N GLU A 333 -83.37 32.54 38.53
CA GLU A 333 -83.87 33.58 39.45
C GLU A 333 -85.15 34.22 38.92
N LYS A 334 -85.16 34.65 37.65
CA LYS A 334 -86.38 35.15 36.99
C LYS A 334 -87.51 34.12 37.03
N LEU A 335 -87.21 32.83 36.86
CA LEU A 335 -88.19 31.77 36.96
C LEU A 335 -88.71 31.62 38.40
N LYS A 336 -87.87 31.74 39.42
CA LYS A 336 -88.29 31.76 40.83
C LYS A 336 -89.17 32.96 41.16
N GLU A 337 -88.80 34.16 40.70
CA GLU A 337 -89.60 35.37 40.86
C GLU A 337 -90.95 35.26 40.17
N HIS A 338 -90.96 34.76 38.92
CA HIS A 338 -92.19 34.49 38.18
C HIS A 338 -93.04 33.45 38.90
N ASN A 339 -92.44 32.35 39.39
CA ASN A 339 -93.15 31.33 40.16
C ASN A 339 -93.72 31.89 41.47
N LEU A 340 -93.00 32.75 42.17
CA LEU A 340 -93.50 33.42 43.38
C LEU A 340 -94.66 34.36 43.05
N THR A 341 -94.52 35.14 41.97
CA THR A 341 -95.58 36.03 41.48
C THR A 341 -96.81 35.23 41.07
N MET A 342 -96.62 34.10 40.39
CA MET A 342 -97.67 33.16 40.02
C MET A 342 -98.30 32.51 41.24
N GLN A 343 -97.53 32.12 42.27
CA GLN A 343 -98.08 31.61 43.53
C GLN A 343 -98.88 32.69 44.28
N GLN A 344 -98.43 33.94 44.27
CA GLN A 344 -99.18 35.07 44.81
C GLN A 344 -100.46 35.35 44.00
N ALA A 345 -100.40 35.23 42.68
CA ALA A 345 -101.56 35.35 41.80
C ALA A 345 -102.52 34.18 42.00
N VAL A 346 -102.02 32.95 42.17
CA VAL A 346 -102.80 31.75 42.47
C VAL A 346 -103.45 31.90 43.82
N THR A 347 -102.75 32.26 44.89
CA THR A 347 -103.34 32.48 46.23
C THR A 347 -104.37 33.63 46.23
N LYS A 348 -104.12 34.72 45.49
CA LYS A 348 -105.13 35.79 45.26
C LYS A 348 -106.33 35.27 44.46
N LEU A 349 -106.09 34.46 43.43
CA LEU A 349 -107.12 33.79 42.63
C LEU A 349 -107.85 32.71 43.45
N GLU A 350 -107.23 32.11 44.45
CA GLU A 350 -107.80 31.10 45.36
C GLU A 350 -108.70 31.78 46.40
N GLN A 351 -108.28 32.95 46.89
CA GLN A 351 -109.10 33.84 47.71
C GLN A 351 -110.26 34.45 46.91
N LEU A 352 -110.05 34.79 45.64
CA LEU A 352 -111.10 35.21 44.70
C LEU A 352 -111.99 34.03 44.28
N SER A 353 -111.45 32.82 44.13
CA SER A 353 -112.16 31.57 43.82
C SER A 353 -112.99 31.07 45.00
N GLN A 354 -112.57 31.32 46.24
CA GLN A 354 -113.43 31.16 47.42
C GLN A 354 -114.60 32.16 47.40
N ARG A 355 -114.45 33.35 46.78
CA ARG A 355 -115.54 34.32 46.58
C ARG A 355 -116.39 34.05 45.32
N LEU A 356 -115.78 33.46 44.29
CA LEU A 356 -116.37 33.18 42.98
C LEU A 356 -116.68 31.68 42.80
N ARG A 357 -116.75 30.91 43.89
CA ARG A 357 -117.30 29.55 43.91
C ARG A 357 -118.83 29.52 43.77
N HIS A 358 -119.38 30.51 43.08
CA HIS A 358 -120.66 30.50 42.38
C HIS A 358 -120.42 31.20 41.04
N GLY A 359 -120.31 30.42 39.96
CA GLY A 359 -120.37 30.95 38.61
C GLY A 359 -119.13 30.70 37.75
N ILE A 360 -119.05 29.45 37.23
CA ILE A 360 -118.64 29.14 35.85
C ILE A 360 -117.17 29.44 35.48
N ASP A 361 -116.37 28.38 35.28
CA ASP A 361 -115.46 28.28 34.12
C ASP A 361 -114.77 26.90 34.06
N SER A 362 -115.56 25.86 33.78
CA SER A 362 -115.08 24.49 33.52
C SER A 362 -114.80 24.20 32.04
N GLU A 363 -114.75 25.20 31.15
CA GLU A 363 -114.51 24.96 29.71
C GLU A 363 -113.27 25.64 29.09
N LYS A 364 -112.67 26.67 29.72
CA LYS A 364 -111.53 27.37 29.11
C LYS A 364 -110.19 26.61 29.23
N LYS A 365 -110.08 25.69 30.21
CA LYS A 365 -108.85 24.93 30.51
C LYS A 365 -108.63 23.72 29.58
N LYS A 366 -109.65 23.31 28.80
CA LYS A 366 -109.53 22.18 27.85
C LYS A 366 -108.97 22.60 26.49
N LEU A 367 -109.17 23.85 26.06
CA LEU A 367 -108.70 24.33 24.75
C LEU A 367 -107.22 24.77 24.74
N GLU A 368 -106.68 25.20 25.88
CA GLU A 368 -105.28 25.64 26.00
C GLU A 368 -104.29 24.47 26.04
N LEU A 369 -104.73 23.28 26.49
CA LEU A 369 -103.90 22.07 26.54
C LEU A 369 -103.72 21.43 25.15
N GLN A 370 -104.77 21.43 24.32
CA GLN A 370 -104.72 20.87 22.95
C GLN A 370 -103.87 21.72 21.99
N ASN A 371 -103.88 23.06 22.12
CA ASN A 371 -103.07 23.96 21.29
C ASN A 371 -101.56 23.99 21.64
N ALA A 372 -101.17 23.51 22.82
CA ALA A 372 -99.77 23.44 23.26
C ALA A 372 -99.07 22.16 22.75
N GLU A 373 -99.81 21.05 22.65
CA GLU A 373 -99.30 19.77 22.13
C GLU A 373 -99.03 19.83 20.61
N GLU A 374 -99.86 20.55 19.85
CA GLU A 374 -99.69 20.70 18.40
C GLU A 374 -98.42 21.50 18.03
N ARG A 375 -98.14 22.60 18.77
CA ARG A 375 -96.92 23.40 18.55
C ARG A 375 -95.63 22.69 18.95
N MET A 376 -95.70 21.81 19.95
CA MET A 376 -94.55 21.03 20.41
C MET A 376 -94.24 19.88 19.44
N SER A 377 -95.27 19.28 18.83
CA SER A 377 -95.13 18.30 17.75
C SER A 377 -94.46 18.89 16.50
N ASP A 378 -94.83 20.11 16.10
CA ASP A 378 -94.24 20.77 14.93
C ASP A 378 -92.81 21.25 15.17
N LEU A 379 -92.47 21.70 16.38
CA LEU A 379 -91.09 22.04 16.77
C LEU A 379 -90.18 20.79 16.83
N MET A 380 -90.67 19.64 17.31
CA MET A 380 -89.91 18.38 17.31
C MET A 380 -89.65 17.85 15.89
N LYS A 381 -90.60 18.00 14.96
CA LYS A 381 -90.39 17.67 13.54
C LYS A 381 -89.34 18.58 12.88
N LEU A 382 -89.34 19.87 13.23
CA LEU A 382 -88.36 20.82 12.73
C LEU A 382 -86.94 20.55 13.29
N ASP A 383 -86.82 20.22 14.57
CA ASP A 383 -85.53 19.87 15.18
C ASP A 383 -84.95 18.56 14.62
N SER A 384 -85.80 17.54 14.42
CA SER A 384 -85.40 16.27 13.81
C SER A 384 -84.93 16.44 12.36
N THR A 385 -85.60 17.29 11.57
CA THR A 385 -85.19 17.58 10.19
C THR A 385 -83.88 18.37 10.14
N LEU A 386 -83.67 19.32 11.05
CA LEU A 386 -82.44 20.09 11.15
C LEU A 386 -81.24 19.23 11.58
N GLN A 387 -81.44 18.32 12.54
CA GLN A 387 -80.41 17.37 12.97
C GLN A 387 -79.97 16.44 11.83
N LEU A 388 -80.93 15.91 11.06
CA LEU A 388 -80.65 15.06 9.91
C LEU A 388 -79.85 15.81 8.82
N GLU A 389 -80.14 17.10 8.60
CA GLU A 389 -79.39 17.91 7.65
C GLU A 389 -77.96 18.21 8.14
N LEU A 390 -77.79 18.44 9.43
CA LEU A 390 -76.48 18.66 10.04
C LEU A 390 -75.59 17.41 9.95
N GLU A 391 -76.17 16.23 10.21
CA GLU A 391 -75.48 14.94 10.05
C GLU A 391 -75.08 14.69 8.60
N LYS A 392 -75.95 14.98 7.63
CA LYS A 392 -75.61 14.90 6.20
C LYS A 392 -74.46 15.82 5.82
N ARG A 393 -74.43 17.05 6.33
CA ARG A 393 -73.32 18.00 6.08
C ARG A 393 -72.02 17.55 6.73
N LEU A 394 -72.07 17.01 7.94
CA LEU A 394 -70.90 16.44 8.62
C LEU A 394 -70.36 15.20 7.91
N ALA A 395 -71.24 14.32 7.43
CA ALA A 395 -70.87 13.17 6.63
C ALA A 395 -70.20 13.59 5.30
N ALA A 396 -70.76 14.56 4.59
CA ALA A 396 -70.19 15.09 3.35
C ALA A 396 -68.83 15.77 3.56
N LEU A 397 -68.62 16.46 4.70
CA LEU A 397 -67.32 17.04 5.04
C LEU A 397 -66.28 15.97 5.40
N LYS A 398 -66.67 14.92 6.12
CA LYS A 398 -65.80 13.77 6.43
C LYS A 398 -65.38 13.04 5.16
N GLU A 399 -66.32 12.82 4.24
CA GLU A 399 -66.03 12.21 2.95
C GLU A 399 -65.02 13.04 2.16
N LYS A 400 -65.24 14.36 2.01
CA LYS A 400 -64.29 15.27 1.35
C LYS A 400 -62.90 15.27 1.99
N PHE A 401 -62.83 15.21 3.32
CA PHE A 401 -61.56 15.13 4.03
C PHE A 401 -60.83 13.81 3.74
N MET A 402 -61.55 12.68 3.77
CA MET A 402 -60.98 11.37 3.45
C MET A 402 -60.52 11.28 2.00
N THR A 403 -61.29 11.80 1.04
CA THR A 403 -60.88 11.88 -0.37
C THR A 403 -59.59 12.68 -0.52
N ARG A 404 -59.48 13.83 0.16
CA ARG A 404 -58.30 14.69 0.06
C ARG A 404 -57.05 14.08 0.72
N GLN A 405 -57.23 13.34 1.81
CA GLN A 405 -56.15 12.55 2.42
C GLN A 405 -55.66 11.45 1.47
N LEU A 406 -56.59 10.72 0.83
CA LEU A 406 -56.25 9.69 -0.14
C LEU A 406 -55.52 10.26 -1.36
N GLU A 407 -55.97 11.41 -1.90
CA GLU A 407 -55.29 12.11 -2.99
C GLU A 407 -53.87 12.57 -2.62
N LEU A 408 -53.68 13.11 -1.41
CA LEU A 408 -52.36 13.49 -0.91
C LEU A 408 -51.44 12.28 -0.78
N GLN A 409 -51.97 11.17 -0.24
CA GLN A 409 -51.23 9.93 -0.10
C GLN A 409 -50.86 9.33 -1.46
N GLN A 410 -51.76 9.37 -2.45
CA GLN A 410 -51.48 8.95 -3.82
C GLN A 410 -50.41 9.82 -4.48
N LYS A 411 -50.47 11.15 -4.33
CA LYS A 411 -49.45 12.07 -4.85
C LYS A 411 -48.08 11.82 -4.21
N HIS A 412 -48.05 11.60 -2.89
CA HIS A 412 -46.81 11.27 -2.19
C HIS A 412 -46.22 9.94 -2.66
N ASN A 413 -47.06 8.90 -2.81
CA ASN A 413 -46.62 7.61 -3.35
C ASN A 413 -46.12 7.72 -4.79
N GLN A 414 -46.76 8.51 -5.64
CA GLN A 414 -46.29 8.80 -7.00
C GLN A 414 -44.94 9.53 -7.00
N GLN A 415 -44.72 10.47 -6.09
CA GLN A 415 -43.42 11.13 -5.93
C GLN A 415 -42.34 10.14 -5.48
N ILE A 416 -42.63 9.27 -4.50
CA ILE A 416 -41.70 8.23 -4.07
C ILE A 416 -41.34 7.31 -5.24
N MET A 417 -42.32 6.88 -6.05
CA MET A 417 -42.06 6.03 -7.22
C MET A 417 -41.17 6.72 -8.26
N LYS A 418 -41.44 7.99 -8.59
CA LYS A 418 -40.59 8.79 -9.49
C LYS A 418 -39.16 8.94 -8.95
N SER A 419 -39.00 9.16 -7.64
CA SER A 419 -37.69 9.25 -6.99
C SER A 419 -36.94 7.91 -7.04
N LYS A 420 -37.63 6.80 -6.82
CA LYS A 420 -37.07 5.44 -6.92
C LYS A 420 -36.64 5.10 -8.35
N GLU A 421 -37.45 5.45 -9.35
CA GLU A 421 -37.12 5.26 -10.77
C GLU A 421 -35.88 6.07 -11.17
N ARG A 422 -35.77 7.34 -10.73
CA ARG A 422 -34.57 8.15 -10.96
C ARG A 422 -33.31 7.53 -10.35
N LEU A 423 -33.39 7.09 -9.09
CA LEU A 423 -32.28 6.41 -8.42
C LEU A 423 -31.91 5.09 -9.09
N SER A 424 -32.89 4.35 -9.61
CA SER A 424 -32.66 3.11 -10.35
C SER A 424 -31.93 3.38 -11.68
N ALA A 425 -32.39 4.37 -12.44
CA ALA A 425 -31.76 4.76 -13.70
C ALA A 425 -30.34 5.29 -13.49
N GLU A 426 -30.11 6.05 -12.41
CA GLU A 426 -28.78 6.56 -12.05
C GLU A 426 -27.83 5.42 -11.63
N LYS A 427 -28.33 4.42 -10.90
CA LYS A 427 -27.59 3.19 -10.59
C LYS A 427 -27.26 2.38 -11.83
N GLU A 428 -28.20 2.19 -12.76
CA GLU A 428 -27.95 1.47 -14.02
C GLU A 428 -26.90 2.19 -14.86
N LYS A 429 -26.98 3.52 -14.96
CA LYS A 429 -25.98 4.32 -15.67
C LYS A 429 -24.59 4.19 -15.03
N PHE A 430 -24.49 4.29 -13.70
CA PHE A 430 -23.23 4.09 -12.99
C PHE A 430 -22.65 2.69 -13.21
N LEU A 431 -23.48 1.65 -13.22
CA LEU A 431 -23.05 0.28 -13.50
C LEU A 431 -22.57 0.13 -14.95
N GLN A 432 -23.24 0.75 -15.92
CA GLN A 432 -22.79 0.76 -17.31
C GLN A 432 -21.44 1.45 -17.47
N ASP A 433 -21.27 2.65 -16.89
CA ASP A 433 -20.01 3.39 -16.94
C ASP A 433 -18.85 2.57 -16.33
N LYS A 434 -19.11 1.89 -15.20
CA LYS A 434 -18.11 1.00 -14.57
C LYS A 434 -17.79 -0.24 -15.40
N LEU A 435 -18.79 -0.82 -16.08
CA LEU A 435 -18.57 -1.98 -16.94
C LEU A 435 -17.73 -1.60 -18.16
N GLU A 436 -17.94 -0.41 -18.73
CA GLU A 436 -17.18 0.12 -19.85
C GLU A 436 -15.73 0.43 -19.46
N GLU A 437 -15.50 1.00 -18.26
CA GLU A 437 -14.17 1.20 -17.68
C GLU A 437 -13.41 -0.13 -17.49
N LEU A 438 -14.08 -1.16 -16.96
CA LEU A 438 -13.49 -2.49 -16.80
C LEU A 438 -13.14 -3.15 -18.15
N ASN A 439 -14.01 -3.01 -19.16
CA ASN A 439 -13.75 -3.52 -20.50
C ASN A 439 -12.54 -2.83 -21.15
N LYS A 440 -12.37 -1.52 -20.91
CA LYS A 440 -11.21 -0.75 -21.39
C LYS A 440 -9.91 -1.26 -20.74
N ILE A 441 -9.90 -1.44 -19.42
CA ILE A 441 -8.75 -2.00 -18.69
C ILE A 441 -8.42 -3.41 -19.19
N GLN A 442 -9.44 -4.24 -19.45
CA GLN A 442 -9.23 -5.59 -19.94
C GLN A 442 -8.65 -5.61 -21.37
N LYS A 443 -9.06 -4.67 -22.23
CA LYS A 443 -8.51 -4.50 -23.58
C LYS A 443 -7.04 -4.06 -23.51
N GLU A 444 -6.72 -3.06 -22.70
CA GLU A 444 -5.34 -2.59 -22.47
C GLU A 444 -4.44 -3.70 -21.90
N SER A 445 -4.97 -4.53 -20.99
CA SER A 445 -4.24 -5.69 -20.45
C SER A 445 -3.99 -6.78 -21.50
N LYS A 446 -4.94 -7.03 -22.41
CA LYS A 446 -4.75 -7.97 -23.53
C LYS A 446 -3.73 -7.45 -24.54
N GLU A 447 -3.74 -6.15 -24.82
CA GLU A 447 -2.77 -5.49 -25.69
C GLU A 447 -1.35 -5.51 -25.09
N ALA A 448 -1.21 -5.26 -23.78
CA ALA A 448 0.08 -5.37 -23.09
C ALA A 448 0.62 -6.81 -23.04
N LYS A 449 -0.26 -7.81 -22.86
CA LYS A 449 0.13 -9.24 -22.90
C LYS A 449 0.54 -9.71 -24.29
N THR A 450 -0.08 -9.18 -25.34
CA THR A 450 0.29 -9.53 -26.73
C THR A 450 1.58 -8.85 -27.20
N LEU A 451 1.92 -7.66 -26.68
CA LEU A 451 3.23 -7.04 -26.90
C LEU A 451 4.36 -7.84 -26.25
N THR A 452 4.22 -8.15 -24.95
CA THR A 452 5.24 -8.87 -24.18
C THR A 452 5.47 -10.30 -24.70
N GLN A 453 4.42 -10.98 -25.16
CA GLN A 453 4.57 -12.33 -25.74
C GLN A 453 5.28 -12.31 -27.10
N LYS A 454 5.08 -11.26 -27.92
CA LYS A 454 5.81 -11.07 -29.19
C LYS A 454 7.27 -10.72 -28.98
N GLU A 455 7.63 -10.06 -27.87
CA GLU A 455 9.02 -9.74 -27.52
C GLU A 455 9.78 -10.98 -27.01
N ILE A 456 9.13 -11.82 -26.18
CA ILE A 456 9.71 -13.09 -25.69
C ILE A 456 9.96 -14.09 -26.83
N GLU A 457 9.20 -14.03 -27.92
CA GLU A 457 9.39 -14.89 -29.10
C GLU A 457 10.53 -14.41 -30.04
N ARG A 458 11.13 -13.23 -29.82
CA ARG A 458 12.24 -12.70 -30.64
C ARG A 458 13.61 -13.09 -30.11
N GLU A 459 13.75 -13.27 -28.81
CA GLU A 459 15.04 -13.49 -28.17
C GLU A 459 15.32 -14.97 -27.86
N CYS A 460 16.60 -15.35 -27.92
CA CYS A 460 17.02 -16.66 -27.44
C CYS A 460 16.94 -16.71 -25.92
N ILE A 461 16.23 -17.69 -25.35
CA ILE A 461 16.07 -17.82 -23.88
C ILE A 461 17.39 -18.06 -23.12
N ILE A 462 18.48 -18.41 -23.83
CA ILE A 462 19.80 -18.65 -23.22
C ILE A 462 20.77 -17.48 -23.41
N CYS A 463 20.84 -16.88 -24.62
CA CYS A 463 21.73 -15.73 -24.87
C CYS A 463 21.07 -14.37 -24.83
N PHE A 464 19.74 -14.28 -24.74
CA PHE A 464 18.96 -13.05 -24.88
C PHE A 464 19.30 -12.24 -26.14
N CYS A 465 19.85 -12.94 -27.13
CA CYS A 465 20.24 -12.39 -28.41
C CYS A 465 18.99 -12.30 -29.30
N ASP A 466 18.76 -11.15 -29.94
CA ASP A 466 17.65 -10.97 -30.88
C ASP A 466 17.88 -11.83 -32.12
N MET A 467 17.05 -12.87 -32.27
CA MET A 467 17.20 -13.84 -33.35
C MET A 467 16.66 -13.32 -34.69
N VAL A 468 15.83 -12.27 -34.68
CA VAL A 468 15.23 -11.67 -35.87
C VAL A 468 16.20 -10.67 -36.51
N GLU A 469 16.79 -9.77 -35.73
CA GLU A 469 17.76 -8.79 -36.25
C GLU A 469 19.05 -9.44 -36.75
N GLU A 470 19.55 -10.46 -36.03
CA GLU A 470 20.80 -11.13 -36.37
C GLU A 470 20.66 -12.23 -37.45
N LYS A 471 19.46 -12.43 -38.02
CA LYS A 471 19.13 -13.47 -39.00
C LYS A 471 19.61 -14.87 -38.59
N ARG A 472 19.56 -15.19 -37.29
CA ARG A 472 20.05 -16.45 -36.75
C ARG A 472 19.02 -17.56 -36.92
N GLU A 473 19.48 -18.76 -37.24
CA GLU A 473 18.63 -19.95 -37.29
C GLU A 473 18.13 -20.32 -35.89
N ARG A 474 16.86 -20.75 -35.83
CA ARG A 474 16.23 -21.21 -34.58
C ARG A 474 16.31 -22.72 -34.46
N ALA A 475 16.52 -23.21 -33.25
CA ALA A 475 16.50 -24.63 -32.94
C ALA A 475 15.08 -25.08 -32.57
N LEU A 476 14.43 -25.87 -33.43
CA LEU A 476 13.15 -26.52 -33.17
C LEU A 476 13.33 -27.81 -32.39
N PHE A 477 12.83 -27.82 -31.16
CA PHE A 477 12.75 -29.04 -30.35
C PHE A 477 11.57 -29.90 -30.80
N MET A 478 11.85 -31.04 -31.43
CA MET A 478 10.80 -31.87 -32.04
C MET A 478 9.79 -32.44 -31.02
N SER A 479 10.21 -32.71 -29.79
CA SER A 479 9.32 -33.28 -28.77
C SER A 479 8.28 -32.28 -28.25
N CYS A 480 8.59 -30.97 -28.25
CA CYS A 480 7.75 -29.93 -27.64
C CYS A 480 7.44 -28.75 -28.56
N LYS A 481 7.93 -28.78 -29.80
CA LYS A 481 7.76 -27.75 -30.84
C LYS A 481 8.21 -26.34 -30.44
N HIS A 482 9.03 -26.19 -29.41
CA HIS A 482 9.60 -24.88 -29.03
C HIS A 482 10.77 -24.50 -29.95
N ALA A 483 10.82 -23.23 -30.34
CA ALA A 483 11.85 -22.67 -31.21
C ALA A 483 12.53 -21.41 -30.61
N ASN A 484 12.52 -21.27 -29.29
CA ASN A 484 12.94 -20.05 -28.58
C ASN A 484 14.44 -20.04 -28.25
N MET A 485 15.24 -20.73 -29.07
CA MET A 485 16.68 -20.86 -28.89
C MET A 485 17.41 -20.69 -30.22
N CYS A 486 18.52 -19.96 -30.19
CA CYS A 486 19.40 -19.87 -31.35
C CYS A 486 20.16 -21.19 -31.54
N SER A 487 20.52 -21.48 -32.80
CA SER A 487 21.26 -22.69 -33.18
C SER A 487 22.51 -22.92 -32.34
N LYS A 488 23.30 -21.88 -32.09
CA LYS A 488 24.55 -21.95 -31.29
C LYS A 488 24.31 -22.40 -29.86
N CYS A 489 23.32 -21.82 -29.17
CA CYS A 489 23.00 -22.19 -27.78
C CYS A 489 22.44 -23.60 -27.70
N ALA A 490 21.60 -23.99 -28.65
CA ALA A 490 21.04 -25.34 -28.68
C ALA A 490 22.13 -26.39 -28.94
N GLU A 491 23.09 -26.11 -29.83
CA GLU A 491 24.22 -27.00 -30.08
C GLU A 491 25.15 -27.14 -28.88
N ALA A 492 25.45 -26.03 -28.20
CA ALA A 492 26.25 -26.05 -26.98
C ALA A 492 25.58 -26.90 -25.91
N GLY A 493 24.29 -26.69 -25.66
CA GLY A 493 23.50 -27.47 -24.71
C GLY A 493 23.46 -28.97 -25.05
N TRP A 494 23.23 -29.30 -26.32
CA TRP A 494 23.20 -30.69 -26.80
C TRP A 494 24.54 -31.40 -26.62
N LYS A 495 25.66 -30.73 -26.93
CA LYS A 495 27.02 -31.27 -26.72
C LYS A 495 27.30 -31.53 -25.23
N VAL A 496 26.84 -30.66 -24.35
CA VAL A 496 26.97 -30.83 -22.89
C VAL A 496 26.17 -32.05 -22.41
N ALA A 497 24.93 -32.21 -22.85
CA ALA A 497 24.09 -33.36 -22.50
C ALA A 497 24.70 -34.68 -22.98
N LEU A 498 25.21 -34.73 -24.22
CA LEU A 498 25.93 -35.90 -24.74
C LEU A 498 27.17 -36.25 -23.90
N LYS A 499 27.96 -35.24 -23.50
CA LYS A 499 29.14 -35.44 -22.65
C LYS A 499 28.78 -36.01 -21.27
N LYS A 500 27.62 -35.64 -20.74
CA LYS A 500 27.09 -36.14 -19.46
C LYS A 500 26.31 -37.46 -19.58
N LYS A 501 26.12 -38.00 -20.80
CA LYS A 501 25.25 -39.16 -21.07
C LYS A 501 23.79 -38.95 -20.61
N GLU A 502 23.31 -37.72 -20.63
CA GLU A 502 21.95 -37.34 -20.26
C GLU A 502 21.11 -36.99 -21.50
N ARG A 503 19.79 -37.14 -21.40
CA ARG A 503 18.86 -36.65 -22.43
C ARG A 503 18.79 -35.13 -22.35
N TYR A 504 18.95 -34.46 -23.49
CA TYR A 504 18.85 -33.01 -23.54
C TYR A 504 17.41 -32.58 -23.24
N LYS A 505 17.23 -31.59 -22.35
CA LYS A 505 15.92 -31.05 -21.97
C LYS A 505 15.74 -29.68 -22.60
N CYS A 506 14.54 -29.42 -23.14
CA CYS A 506 14.18 -28.12 -23.65
C CYS A 506 14.21 -27.07 -22.52
N PRO A 507 14.96 -25.98 -22.62
CA PRO A 507 15.02 -24.97 -21.54
C PRO A 507 13.70 -24.26 -21.26
N THR A 508 12.75 -24.27 -22.20
CA THR A 508 11.45 -23.60 -22.05
C THR A 508 10.45 -24.44 -21.24
N CYS A 509 10.37 -25.75 -21.48
CA CYS A 509 9.35 -26.61 -20.85
C CYS A 509 9.91 -27.88 -20.20
N ASN A 510 11.23 -28.02 -20.15
CA ASN A 510 11.95 -29.19 -19.63
C ASN A 510 11.65 -30.52 -20.33
N ALA A 511 10.95 -30.51 -21.47
CA ALA A 511 10.64 -31.73 -22.22
C ALA A 511 11.93 -32.39 -22.74
N GLU A 512 12.06 -33.70 -22.49
CA GLU A 512 13.19 -34.50 -22.96
C GLU A 512 13.17 -34.67 -24.47
N GLN A 513 14.32 -34.46 -25.09
CA GLN A 513 14.51 -34.57 -26.52
C GLN A 513 15.12 -35.92 -26.85
N THR A 514 14.42 -36.69 -27.67
CA THR A 514 14.86 -38.01 -28.15
C THR A 514 15.76 -37.90 -29.37
N LYS A 515 15.67 -36.79 -30.12
CA LYS A 515 16.43 -36.51 -31.34
C LYS A 515 17.03 -35.11 -31.27
N LYS A 516 18.12 -34.89 -32.01
CA LYS A 516 18.70 -33.54 -32.18
C LYS A 516 17.61 -32.63 -32.76
N PHE A 517 17.53 -31.41 -32.25
CA PHE A 517 16.63 -30.38 -32.73
C PHE A 517 16.86 -30.08 -34.22
N SER A 518 15.81 -29.66 -34.91
CA SER A 518 15.89 -29.23 -36.32
C SER A 518 16.23 -27.75 -36.38
N LEU A 519 17.01 -27.33 -37.37
CA LEU A 519 17.28 -25.91 -37.60
C LEU A 519 16.20 -25.33 -38.50
N LEU A 520 15.67 -24.19 -38.10
CA LEU A 520 14.69 -23.46 -38.85
C LEU A 520 15.36 -22.20 -39.41
N PRO A 521 15.33 -22.00 -40.74
CA PRO A 521 15.92 -20.83 -41.35
C PRO A 521 15.18 -19.55 -40.92
N ALA A 522 15.93 -18.45 -40.81
CA ALA A 522 15.42 -17.15 -40.38
C ALA A 522 14.28 -16.61 -41.27
N SER A 523 14.18 -17.09 -42.53
CA SER A 523 13.12 -16.71 -43.47
C SER A 523 11.72 -17.16 -43.07
N ILE A 524 11.58 -18.14 -42.17
CA ILE A 524 10.28 -18.68 -41.75
C ILE A 524 9.59 -17.81 -40.69
N TYR A 525 10.33 -16.92 -40.00
CA TYR A 525 9.84 -16.16 -38.83
C TYR A 525 9.80 -14.64 -39.04
N LYS A 526 9.69 -14.19 -40.29
CA LYS A 526 9.48 -12.77 -40.61
C LYS A 526 8.06 -12.31 -40.29
#